data_AF-X7F158-F1
#
_entry.id   AF-X7F158-F1
#
_cell.length_a   1.000
_cell.length_b   1.000
_cell.length_c   1.000
_cell.angle_alpha   90.00
_cell.angle_beta   90.00
_cell.angle_gamma   90.00
#
_symmetry.space_group_name_H-M   'P 1'
#
loop_
_entity.id
_entity.type
_entity.pdbx_description
1 polymer ?
#
loop_
_entity_poly.entity_id
_entity_poly.type
_entity_poly.pdbx_seq_one_letter_code
_entity_poly.pdbx_strand_id
1 'polypeptide(L)' 'MATRKDTCIVKFVRDHVVQDERAGTAEEERYTKGQRKSFPIRSAEHFVSRGSAVYVRGGKAD' A
#
# COMPACT_ATOMS: atom_id res chain seq x y z
N MET A 1 -15.26 -18.51 9.77
CA MET A 1 -13.80 -18.74 9.63
C MET A 1 -13.12 -17.39 9.59
N ALA A 2 -12.30 -17.04 10.58
CA ALA A 2 -11.55 -15.78 10.58
C ALA A 2 -10.40 -15.92 9.57
N THR A 3 -10.59 -15.37 8.37
CA THR A 3 -9.51 -15.19 7.40
C THR A 3 -8.45 -14.34 8.07
N ARG A 4 -7.31 -14.96 8.43
CA ARG A 4 -6.11 -14.23 8.83
C ARG A 4 -5.86 -13.24 7.70
N LYS A 5 -6.08 -11.95 7.95
CA LYS A 5 -5.78 -10.91 6.97
C LYS A 5 -4.26 -10.84 6.91
N ASP A 6 -3.66 -11.63 6.02
CA ASP A 6 -2.24 -11.47 5.71
C ASP A 6 -2.05 -10.03 5.23
N THR A 7 -1.42 -9.24 6.10
CA THR A 7 -1.09 -7.85 5.85
C THR A 7 0.41 -7.76 5.67
N CYS A 8 0.82 -6.93 4.73
CA CYS A 8 2.23 -6.67 4.46
C CYS A 8 2.46 -5.16 4.40
N ILE A 9 3.68 -4.77 4.71
CA ILE A 9 4.08 -3.36 4.64
C ILE A 9 4.63 -3.12 3.25
N VAL A 10 4.14 -2.09 2.58
CA VAL A 10 4.71 -1.59 1.32
C VAL A 10 5.25 -0.18 1.51
N LYS A 11 6.23 0.19 0.69
CA LYS A 11 6.78 1.54 0.58
C LYS A 11 6.41 2.09 -0.78
N PHE A 12 5.72 3.21 -0.81
CA PHE A 12 5.42 3.89 -2.06
C PHE A 12 6.72 4.46 -2.65
N VAL A 13 6.99 4.18 -3.92
CA VAL A 13 8.21 4.65 -4.63
C VAL A 13 7.95 5.91 -5.45
N ARG A 14 6.68 6.30 -5.59
CA ARG A 14 6.19 7.53 -6.20
C ARG A 14 4.94 8.00 -5.45
N ASP A 15 4.58 9.26 -5.61
CA ASP A 15 3.32 9.78 -5.11
C ASP A 15 2.14 9.08 -5.79
N HIS A 16 1.19 8.62 -5.00
CA HIS A 16 0.02 7.89 -5.46
C HIS A 16 -1.23 8.41 -4.74
N VAL A 17 -2.17 8.95 -5.51
CA VAL A 17 -3.49 9.32 -5.00
C VAL A 17 -4.42 8.15 -5.27
N VAL A 18 -5.11 7.68 -4.24
CA VAL A 18 -6.15 6.67 -4.41
C VAL A 18 -7.30 7.32 -5.18
N GLN A 19 -7.60 6.77 -6.37
CA GLN A 19 -8.72 7.20 -7.20
C GLN A 19 -10.03 6.63 -6.66
N ASP A 20 -10.48 7.18 -5.53
CA ASP A 20 -11.76 6.86 -4.91
C ASP A 20 -12.74 8.04 -5.05
N GLU A 21 -13.96 7.93 -4.52
CA GLU A 21 -14.96 9.00 -4.55
C GLU A 21 -14.48 10.28 -3.83
N ARG A 22 -13.46 10.15 -2.98
CA ARG A 22 -12.80 11.24 -2.25
C ARG A 22 -11.63 11.87 -3.02
N ALA A 23 -11.30 11.37 -4.21
CA ALA A 23 -10.21 11.95 -4.99
C ALA A 23 -10.57 13.40 -5.38
N GLY A 24 -9.73 14.35 -4.96
CA GLY A 24 -9.98 15.80 -5.15
C GLY A 24 -10.77 16.47 -4.04
N THR A 25 -11.11 15.76 -2.95
CA THR A 25 -11.65 16.36 -1.73
C THR A 25 -10.56 16.52 -0.66
N ALA A 26 -10.86 17.27 0.41
CA ALA A 26 -9.94 17.43 1.55
C ALA A 26 -9.65 16.09 2.27
N GLU A 27 -10.44 15.05 2.01
CA GLU A 27 -10.28 13.70 2.56
C GLU A 27 -9.62 12.74 1.54
N GLU A 28 -8.92 13.25 0.52
CA GLU A 28 -8.22 12.41 -0.46
C GLU A 28 -7.20 11.50 0.24
N GLU A 29 -7.24 10.20 -0.06
CA GLU A 29 -6.21 9.29 0.43
C GLU A 29 -4.99 9.38 -0.50
N ARG A 30 -4.04 10.24 -0.12
CA ARG A 30 -2.76 10.39 -0.81
C ARG A 30 -1.64 9.66 -0.08
N TYR A 31 -0.88 8.89 -0.86
CA TYR A 31 0.36 8.28 -0.44
C TYR A 31 1.54 9.00 -1.06
N THR A 32 2.46 9.47 -0.24
CA THR A 32 3.65 10.18 -0.73
C THR A 32 4.80 9.23 -1.02
N LYS A 33 5.69 9.63 -1.93
CA LYS A 33 6.92 8.88 -2.19
C LYS A 33 7.72 8.67 -0.89
N GLY A 34 8.05 7.43 -0.60
CA GLY A 34 8.80 7.01 0.58
C GLY A 34 7.93 6.60 1.77
N GLN A 35 6.62 6.91 1.75
CA GLN A 35 5.70 6.55 2.80
C GLN A 35 5.55 5.02 2.91
N ARG A 36 5.52 4.51 4.14
CA ARG A 36 5.35 3.09 4.45
C ARG A 36 3.99 2.90 5.12
N LYS A 37 3.19 1.96 4.62
CA LYS A 37 1.88 1.63 5.21
C LYS A 37 1.61 0.14 5.07
N SER A 38 0.89 -0.41 6.04
CA SER A 38 0.45 -1.80 6.04
C SER A 38 -0.85 -1.94 5.26
N PHE A 39 -0.89 -2.88 4.31
CA PHE A 39 -2.08 -3.21 3.54
C PHE A 39 -2.31 -4.71 3.51
N PRO A 40 -3.54 -5.16 3.24
CA PRO A 40 -3.80 -6.55 2.85
C PRO A 40 -2.91 -6.94 1.65
N ILE A 41 -2.41 -8.18 1.63
CA ILE A 41 -1.53 -8.67 0.54
C ILE A 41 -2.13 -8.38 -0.84
N ARG A 42 -3.44 -8.60 -1.05
CA ARG A 42 -4.10 -8.34 -2.34
C ARG A 42 -4.02 -6.87 -2.78
N SER A 43 -4.20 -5.93 -1.84
CA SER A 43 -4.08 -4.49 -2.14
C SER A 43 -2.63 -4.11 -2.37
N ALA A 44 -1.70 -4.64 -1.56
CA ALA A 44 -0.27 -4.42 -1.74
C ALA A 44 0.22 -4.92 -3.11
N GLU A 45 -0.21 -6.10 -3.54
CA GLU A 45 0.11 -6.66 -4.86
C GLU A 45 -0.37 -5.76 -5.99
N HIS A 46 -1.56 -5.16 -5.86
CA HIS A 46 -2.06 -4.20 -6.83
C HIS A 46 -1.15 -2.96 -6.95
N PHE A 47 -0.68 -2.41 -5.82
CA PHE A 47 0.24 -1.27 -5.84
C PHE A 47 1.63 -1.63 -6.36
N VAL A 48 2.13 -2.82 -6.04
CA VAL A 48 3.45 -3.31 -6.46
C VAL A 48 3.45 -3.67 -7.94
N SER A 49 2.44 -4.38 -8.43
CA SER A 49 2.27 -4.75 -9.84
C SER A 49 2.20 -3.52 -10.76
N ARG A 50 1.57 -2.43 -10.29
CA ARG A 50 1.56 -1.14 -11.02
C ARG A 50 2.86 -0.34 -10.90
N GLY A 51 3.84 -0.78 -10.12
CA GLY A 51 5.08 -0.07 -9.85
C GLY A 51 4.90 1.20 -9.00
N SER A 52 3.80 1.33 -8.27
CA SER A 52 3.59 2.46 -7.34
C SER A 52 4.24 2.25 -5.98
N ALA A 53 4.39 0.99 -5.56
CA ALA A 53 4.99 0.63 -4.29
C ALA A 53 5.91 -0.59 -4.42
N VAL A 54 6.71 -0.84 -3.38
CA VAL A 54 7.54 -2.04 -3.24
C VAL A 54 7.26 -2.69 -1.90
N TYR A 55 7.29 -4.02 -1.85
CA TYR A 55 7.19 -4.74 -0.58
C TYR A 55 8.36 -4.36 0.33
N VAL A 56 8.02 -4.05 1.57
CA VAL A 56 9.00 -3.77 2.60
C VAL A 56 9.08 -4.99 3.49
N ARG A 57 10.18 -5.72 3.35
CA ARG A 57 10.46 -6.88 4.18
C ARG A 57 10.68 -6.42 5.62
N GLY A 58 9.69 -6.63 6.47
CA GLY A 58 9.82 -6.47 7.92
C GLY A 58 9.94 -7.85 8.57
N GLY A 59 11.18 -8.38 8.67
CA GLY A 59 11.61 -9.55 9.47
C GLY A 59 10.91 -10.89 9.19
N LYS A 60 11.55 -12.02 8.88
CA LYS A 60 12.95 -12.46 8.85
C LYS A 60 13.19 -13.21 7.53
N ALA A 61 14.35 -13.02 6.93
CA ALA A 61 15.05 -14.15 6.34
C ALA A 61 15.87 -14.73 7.48
N ASP A 62 15.41 -15.85 8.03
CA ASP A 62 16.19 -16.87 8.76
C ASP A 62 15.24 -18.05 9.03
#